data_AF-A0A961TT73-F1
#
_entry.id   AF-A0A961TT73-F1
#
_cell.length_a   1.000
_cell.length_b   1.000
_cell.length_c   1.000
_cell.angle_alpha   90.00
_cell.angle_beta   90.00
_cell.angle_gamma   90.00
#
_symmetry.space_group_name_H-M   'P 1'
#
loop_
_entity.id
_entity.type
_entity.pdbx_description
1 polymer ?
#
loop_
_entity_poly.entity_id
_entity_poly.type
_entity_poly.pdbx_seq_one_letter_code
_entity_poly.pdbx_strand_id
1 'polypeptide(L)'
;MPACALMFQGTGSDVGKSLVVAGLARAYANRGLKVRPFKPQNMSNNAEVTEDGGEIGRAQALQARAARVAPTVHMNPVLLKPQGATGAQIIVQGRVFGAAKAAQYQDVKPRLLPQVLESFSLLKSDADLVLVEGAGSASEINLRANDIANMGFARAADVPV
;
A
#
# COMPACT_ATOMS: atom_id res chain seq x y z
N MET A 1 -8.88 21.32 -6.91
CA MET A 1 -8.40 21.24 -5.52
C MET A 1 -7.42 20.07 -5.44
N PRO A 2 -6.34 20.13 -4.65
CA PRO A 2 -5.46 18.98 -4.47
C PRO A 2 -6.24 17.82 -3.84
N ALA A 3 -5.98 16.59 -4.29
CA ALA A 3 -6.64 15.40 -3.75
C ALA A 3 -6.44 15.30 -2.23
N CYS A 4 -7.53 15.02 -1.51
CA CYS A 4 -7.45 14.71 -0.09
C CYS A 4 -6.86 13.29 0.08
N ALA A 5 -6.11 13.05 1.15
CA ALA A 5 -5.64 11.71 1.50
C ALA A 5 -5.96 11.44 2.97
N LEU A 6 -6.36 10.21 3.29
CA LEU A 6 -6.59 9.76 4.67
C LEU A 6 -6.06 8.34 4.83
N MET A 7 -5.26 8.14 5.87
CA MET A 7 -4.67 6.86 6.19
C MET A 7 -5.44 6.14 7.30
N PHE A 8 -5.56 4.82 7.16
CA PHE A 8 -6.20 3.93 8.11
C PHE A 8 -5.17 2.96 8.65
N GLN A 9 -4.82 3.12 9.91
CA GLN A 9 -3.96 2.19 10.62
C GLN A 9 -4.77 1.32 11.58
N GLY A 10 -4.19 0.19 11.99
CA GLY A 10 -4.83 -0.78 12.85
C GLY A 10 -3.97 -1.08 14.07
N THR A 11 -4.59 -1.63 15.10
CA THR A 11 -3.91 -2.08 16.33
C THR A 11 -3.29 -3.48 16.18
N GLY A 12 -3.55 -4.16 15.07
CA GLY A 12 -3.07 -5.50 14.76
C GLY A 12 -3.22 -5.87 13.29
N SER A 13 -2.69 -7.02 12.93
CA SER A 13 -3.06 -7.72 11.69
C SER A 13 -4.51 -8.23 11.78
N ASP A 14 -5.16 -8.38 10.63
CA ASP A 14 -6.52 -8.96 10.50
C ASP A 14 -7.66 -8.26 11.26
N VAL A 15 -7.45 -7.04 11.74
CA VAL A 15 -8.49 -6.20 12.37
C VAL A 15 -9.50 -5.58 11.38
N GLY A 16 -9.54 -6.05 10.13
CA GLY A 16 -10.51 -5.61 9.12
C GLY A 16 -10.14 -4.34 8.33
N LYS A 17 -8.91 -3.81 8.44
CA LYS A 17 -8.47 -2.59 7.73
C LYS A 17 -8.84 -2.60 6.24
N SER A 18 -8.49 -3.69 5.54
CA SER A 18 -8.70 -3.78 4.10
C SER A 18 -10.18 -3.73 3.71
N LEU A 19 -11.06 -4.33 4.53
CA LEU A 19 -12.52 -4.28 4.32
C LEU A 19 -13.09 -2.89 4.61
N VAL A 20 -12.63 -2.22 5.66
CA VAL A 20 -13.02 -0.83 5.96
C VAL A 20 -12.63 0.10 4.81
N VAL A 21 -11.38 0.03 4.36
CA VAL A 21 -10.89 0.84 3.23
C VAL A 21 -11.68 0.54 1.95
N ALA A 22 -11.98 -0.74 1.66
CA ALA A 22 -12.82 -1.09 0.51
C ALA A 22 -14.26 -0.56 0.62
N GLY A 23 -14.87 -0.66 1.81
CA GLY A 23 -16.21 -0.13 2.07
C GLY A 23 -16.27 1.39 1.87
N LEU A 24 -15.30 2.12 2.41
CA LEU A 24 -15.16 3.56 2.21
C LEU A 24 -14.91 3.91 0.75
N ALA A 25 -14.05 3.17 0.06
CA ALA A 25 -13.79 3.37 -1.36
C ALA A 25 -15.08 3.26 -2.19
N ARG A 26 -15.89 2.22 -1.94
CA ARG A 26 -17.20 2.05 -2.57
C ARG A 26 -18.14 3.20 -2.21
N ALA A 27 -18.22 3.57 -0.93
CA ALA A 27 -19.12 4.60 -0.44
C ALA A 27 -18.83 5.97 -1.09
N TYR A 28 -17.56 6.36 -1.21
CA TYR A 28 -17.15 7.62 -1.82
C TYR A 28 -17.24 7.60 -3.35
N ALA A 29 -16.88 6.48 -4.00
CA ALA A 29 -17.06 6.32 -5.43
C ALA A 29 -18.54 6.38 -5.85
N ASN A 30 -19.44 5.81 -5.05
CA ASN A 30 -20.89 5.93 -5.28
C ASN A 30 -21.42 7.36 -5.12
N ARG A 31 -20.67 8.25 -4.48
CA ARG A 31 -20.97 9.69 -4.36
C ARG A 31 -20.29 10.53 -5.44
N GLY A 32 -19.68 9.88 -6.44
CA GLY A 32 -19.08 10.54 -7.60
C GLY A 32 -17.63 10.98 -7.43
N LEU A 33 -16.98 10.69 -6.29
CA LEU A 33 -15.56 11.01 -6.12
C LEU A 33 -14.66 10.05 -6.90
N LYS A 34 -13.61 10.59 -7.52
CA LYS A 34 -12.48 9.81 -8.03
C LYS A 34 -11.64 9.29 -6.87
N VAL A 35 -11.95 8.09 -6.41
CA VAL A 35 -11.21 7.44 -5.32
C VAL A 35 -10.02 6.65 -5.86
N ARG A 36 -8.88 6.70 -5.18
CA ARG A 36 -7.73 5.80 -5.40
C ARG A 36 -7.34 5.12 -4.08
N PRO A 37 -7.35 3.78 -4.00
CA PRO A 37 -6.79 3.10 -2.85
C PRO A 37 -5.27 3.04 -2.95
N PHE A 38 -4.59 3.05 -1.81
CA PHE A 38 -3.13 2.95 -1.75
C PHE A 38 -2.71 2.15 -0.53
N LYS A 39 -1.83 1.16 -0.71
CA LYS A 39 -1.16 0.46 0.39
C LYS A 39 0.35 0.52 0.16
N PRO A 40 1.08 1.37 0.90
CA PRO A 40 2.50 1.64 0.63
C PRO A 40 3.33 0.37 0.52
N GLN A 41 3.07 -0.58 1.44
CA GLN A 41 3.71 -1.88 1.48
C GLN A 41 2.69 -2.95 1.86
N ASN A 42 2.71 -4.07 1.15
CA ASN A 42 1.97 -5.27 1.52
C ASN A 42 2.90 -6.49 1.57
N MET A 43 2.49 -7.52 2.30
CA MET A 43 3.14 -8.83 2.29
C MET A 43 2.08 -9.89 2.01
N SER A 44 2.16 -10.55 0.85
CA SER A 44 1.18 -11.55 0.43
C SER A 44 1.73 -12.41 -0.71
N ASN A 45 1.52 -13.72 -0.64
CA ASN A 45 1.67 -14.61 -1.80
C ASN A 45 0.40 -14.66 -2.67
N ASN A 46 -0.71 -14.14 -2.16
CA ASN A 46 -1.96 -13.99 -2.89
C ASN A 46 -1.97 -12.62 -3.59
N ALA A 47 -1.53 -12.62 -4.84
CA ALA A 47 -1.53 -11.45 -5.71
C ALA A 47 -2.63 -11.53 -6.79
N GLU A 48 -2.97 -10.39 -7.35
CA GLU A 48 -3.76 -10.19 -8.57
C GLU A 48 -2.84 -9.57 -9.63
N VAL A 49 -2.96 -10.01 -10.87
CA VAL A 49 -2.20 -9.44 -12.00
C VAL A 49 -2.88 -8.14 -12.44
N THR A 50 -2.10 -7.08 -12.60
CA THR A 50 -2.56 -5.80 -13.14
C THR A 50 -2.56 -5.84 -14.67
N GLU A 51 -3.29 -4.93 -15.33
CA GLU A 51 -3.43 -4.94 -16.80
C GLU A 51 -2.09 -4.82 -17.55
N ASP A 52 -1.09 -4.20 -16.92
CA ASP A 52 0.28 -4.04 -17.42
C ASP A 52 1.21 -5.23 -17.11
N GLY A 53 0.66 -6.33 -16.56
CA GLY A 53 1.40 -7.56 -16.26
C GLY A 53 2.16 -7.53 -14.93
N GLY A 54 2.01 -6.48 -14.14
CA GLY A 54 2.52 -6.41 -12.77
C GLY A 54 1.64 -7.17 -11.76
N GLU A 55 1.97 -7.08 -10.48
CA GLU A 55 1.24 -7.76 -9.41
C GLU A 55 0.96 -6.81 -8.24
N ILE A 56 -0.24 -6.93 -7.64
CA ILE A 56 -0.63 -6.30 -6.37
C ILE A 56 -1.29 -7.30 -5.43
N GLY A 57 -1.32 -7.03 -4.13
CA GLY A 57 -2.08 -7.88 -3.20
C GLY A 57 -3.59 -7.92 -3.52
N ARG A 58 -4.25 -9.08 -3.33
CA ARG A 58 -5.71 -9.21 -3.57
C ARG A 58 -6.57 -8.22 -2.79
N ALA A 59 -6.13 -7.80 -1.59
CA ALA A 59 -6.80 -6.77 -0.81
C ALA A 59 -6.85 -5.43 -1.57
N GLN A 60 -5.76 -5.05 -2.24
CA GLN A 60 -5.68 -3.83 -3.04
C GLN A 60 -6.49 -3.98 -4.34
N ALA A 61 -6.50 -5.17 -4.96
CA ALA A 61 -7.39 -5.44 -6.09
C ALA A 61 -8.88 -5.31 -5.69
N LEU A 62 -9.27 -5.81 -4.52
CA LEU A 62 -10.62 -5.62 -3.98
C LEU A 62 -10.94 -4.13 -3.76
N GLN A 63 -10.00 -3.37 -3.20
CA GLN A 63 -10.16 -1.92 -3.00
C GLN A 63 -10.29 -1.18 -4.34
N ALA A 64 -9.51 -1.55 -5.37
CA ALA A 64 -9.60 -0.98 -6.71
C ALA A 64 -10.99 -1.22 -7.32
N ARG A 65 -11.49 -2.46 -7.23
CA ARG A 65 -12.85 -2.83 -7.64
C ARG A 65 -13.91 -2.03 -6.88
N ALA A 66 -13.72 -1.82 -5.58
CA ALA A 66 -14.60 -1.00 -4.76
C ALA A 66 -14.61 0.48 -5.20
N ALA A 67 -13.43 1.02 -5.54
CA ALA A 67 -13.26 2.36 -6.08
C ALA A 67 -13.70 2.53 -7.56
N ARG A 68 -14.15 1.46 -8.24
CA ARG A 68 -14.52 1.45 -9.68
C ARG A 68 -13.35 1.80 -10.61
N VAL A 69 -12.15 1.33 -10.29
CA VAL A 69 -10.96 1.54 -11.13
C VAL A 69 -10.24 0.24 -11.43
N ALA A 70 -9.52 0.22 -12.54
CA ALA A 70 -8.61 -0.87 -12.88
C ALA A 70 -7.49 -0.95 -11.83
N PRO A 71 -7.07 -2.15 -11.42
CA PRO A 71 -5.94 -2.33 -10.51
C PRO A 71 -4.64 -1.91 -11.20
N THR A 72 -3.76 -1.21 -10.48
CA THR A 72 -2.44 -0.81 -10.97
C THR A 72 -1.37 -1.09 -9.92
N VAL A 73 -0.13 -1.31 -10.34
CA VAL A 73 1.01 -1.56 -9.43
C VAL A 73 1.24 -0.41 -8.45
N HIS A 74 0.83 0.81 -8.83
CA HIS A 74 0.97 1.98 -7.98
C HIS A 74 0.02 1.95 -6.77
N MET A 75 -1.03 1.13 -6.77
CA MET A 75 -1.90 0.94 -5.59
C MET A 75 -1.22 0.11 -4.50
N ASN A 76 -0.19 -0.66 -4.85
CA ASN A 76 0.64 -1.43 -3.93
C ASN A 76 2.10 -1.46 -4.41
N PRO A 77 2.84 -0.34 -4.29
CA PRO A 77 4.13 -0.20 -4.96
C PRO A 77 5.23 -1.07 -4.37
N VAL A 78 5.11 -1.53 -3.13
CA VAL A 78 6.00 -2.55 -2.55
C VAL A 78 5.17 -3.78 -2.15
N LEU A 79 5.42 -4.89 -2.83
CA LEU A 79 4.84 -6.20 -2.51
C LEU A 79 5.94 -7.16 -2.09
N LEU A 80 5.85 -7.65 -0.86
CA LEU A 80 6.72 -8.69 -0.34
C LEU A 80 6.04 -10.04 -0.55
N LYS A 81 6.70 -10.95 -1.27
CA LYS A 81 6.24 -12.33 -1.47
C LYS A 81 7.10 -13.27 -0.62
N PRO A 82 6.58 -13.79 0.52
CA PRO A 82 7.32 -14.70 1.36
C PRO A 82 7.91 -15.90 0.60
N GLN A 83 9.21 -16.14 0.81
CA GLN A 83 9.98 -17.25 0.26
C GLN A 83 10.69 -18.00 1.39
N GLY A 84 10.32 -19.27 1.58
CA GLY A 84 10.83 -20.07 2.69
C GLY A 84 10.44 -19.50 4.07
N ALA A 85 11.21 -19.84 5.10
CA ALA A 85 10.86 -19.51 6.48
C ALA A 85 11.22 -18.07 6.91
N THR A 86 12.21 -17.43 6.28
CA THR A 86 12.79 -16.16 6.78
C THR A 86 12.99 -15.09 5.72
N GLY A 87 12.67 -15.38 4.47
CA GLY A 87 12.92 -14.49 3.33
C GLY A 87 11.65 -14.02 2.64
N ALA A 88 11.78 -12.97 1.85
CA ALA A 88 10.78 -12.56 0.89
C ALA A 88 11.44 -12.03 -0.38
N GLN A 89 10.81 -12.29 -1.52
CA GLN A 89 11.06 -11.52 -2.74
C GLN A 89 10.44 -10.14 -2.56
N ILE A 90 11.18 -9.12 -3.00
CA ILE A 90 10.77 -7.73 -2.99
C ILE A 90 10.38 -7.37 -4.42
N ILE A 91 9.10 -7.05 -4.61
CA ILE A 91 8.57 -6.51 -5.86
C ILE A 91 8.34 -5.01 -5.64
N VAL A 92 8.86 -4.20 -6.56
CA VAL A 92 8.69 -2.75 -6.57
C VAL A 92 8.03 -2.36 -7.89
N GLN A 93 6.85 -1.73 -7.81
CA GLN A 93 6.07 -1.29 -8.97
C GLN A 93 5.91 -2.40 -10.03
N GLY A 94 5.56 -3.61 -9.57
CA GLY A 94 5.37 -4.79 -10.42
C GLY A 94 6.64 -5.50 -10.90
N ARG A 95 7.84 -4.99 -10.57
CA ARG A 95 9.11 -5.58 -11.01
C ARG A 95 9.90 -6.18 -9.84
N VAL A 96 10.58 -7.29 -10.09
CA VAL A 96 11.46 -7.89 -9.09
C VAL A 96 12.61 -6.94 -8.80
N PHE A 97 12.69 -6.45 -7.57
CA PHE A 97 13.78 -5.61 -7.07
C PHE A 97 14.91 -6.46 -6.48
N GLY A 98 14.56 -7.58 -5.84
CA GLY A 98 15.50 -8.50 -5.22
C GLY A 98 14.83 -9.42 -4.21
N ALA A 99 15.61 -9.97 -3.29
CA ALA A 99 15.11 -10.74 -2.16
C ALA A 99 15.91 -10.36 -0.91
N ALA A 100 15.26 -10.43 0.26
CA ALA A 100 15.92 -10.15 1.53
C ALA A 100 15.40 -11.08 2.63
N LYS A 101 16.26 -11.40 3.60
CA LYS A 101 15.81 -11.94 4.88
C LYS A 101 15.12 -10.84 5.69
N ALA A 102 14.22 -11.21 6.60
CA ALA A 102 13.49 -10.27 7.45
C ALA A 102 14.40 -9.25 8.16
N ALA A 103 15.55 -9.69 8.67
CA ALA A 103 16.53 -8.81 9.33
C ALA A 103 17.14 -7.78 8.37
N GLN A 104 17.48 -8.19 7.14
CA GLN A 104 18.10 -7.34 6.12
C GLN A 104 17.11 -6.37 5.49
N TYR A 105 15.82 -6.70 5.54
CA TYR A 105 14.79 -5.86 4.92
C TYR A 105 14.74 -4.44 5.49
N GLN A 106 15.07 -4.27 6.78
CA GLN A 106 15.11 -2.96 7.43
C GLN A 106 16.12 -2.00 6.78
N ASP A 107 17.24 -2.54 6.30
CA ASP A 107 18.29 -1.76 5.60
C ASP A 107 17.91 -1.45 4.16
N VAL A 108 16.98 -2.23 3.59
CA VAL A 108 16.48 -2.02 2.22
C VAL A 108 15.41 -0.93 2.17
N LYS A 109 14.54 -0.83 3.19
CA LYS A 109 13.39 0.09 3.21
C LYS A 109 13.70 1.56 2.84
N PRO A 110 14.81 2.20 3.28
CA PRO A 110 15.13 3.56 2.87
C PRO A 110 15.27 3.74 1.35
N ARG A 111 15.71 2.68 0.66
CA ARG A 111 15.85 2.66 -0.81
C ARG A 111 14.53 2.45 -1.55
N LEU A 112 13.44 2.15 -0.82
CA LEU A 112 12.11 1.88 -1.37
C LEU A 112 11.14 3.04 -1.17
N LEU A 113 11.36 3.86 -0.13
CA LEU A 113 10.48 5.00 0.18
C LEU A 113 10.31 5.96 -1.00
N PRO A 114 11.35 6.33 -1.79
CA PRO A 114 11.16 7.18 -2.96
C PRO A 114 10.14 6.62 -3.98
N GLN A 115 10.17 5.32 -4.26
CA GLN A 115 9.28 4.63 -5.20
C GLN A 115 7.85 4.53 -4.67
N VAL A 116 7.70 4.43 -3.35
CA VAL A 116 6.42 4.51 -2.64
C VAL A 116 5.82 5.92 -2.82
N LEU A 117 6.60 6.96 -2.56
CA LEU A 117 6.16 8.36 -2.70
C LEU A 117 5.85 8.74 -4.14
N GLU A 118 6.63 8.26 -5.10
CA GLU A 118 6.35 8.40 -6.54
C GLU A 118 4.99 7.81 -6.90
N SER A 119 4.73 6.55 -6.51
CA SER A 119 3.46 5.89 -6.79
C SER A 119 2.28 6.57 -6.12
N PHE A 120 2.46 7.05 -4.87
CA PHE A 120 1.46 7.84 -4.17
C PHE A 120 1.16 9.14 -4.92
N SER A 121 2.19 9.86 -5.37
CA SER A 121 2.03 11.12 -6.12
C SER A 121 1.30 10.91 -7.44
N LEU A 122 1.62 9.84 -8.18
CA LEU A 122 0.94 9.48 -9.42
C LEU A 122 -0.55 9.26 -9.18
N LEU A 123 -0.92 8.43 -8.20
CA LEU A 123 -2.33 8.20 -7.87
C LEU A 123 -3.04 9.45 -7.37
N LYS A 124 -2.34 10.28 -6.58
CA LYS A 124 -2.89 11.53 -6.04
C LYS A 124 -3.22 12.55 -7.13
N SER A 125 -2.47 12.58 -8.24
CA SER A 125 -2.66 13.58 -9.30
C SER A 125 -3.99 13.47 -10.09
N ASP A 126 -4.65 12.31 -10.09
CA ASP A 126 -5.95 12.07 -10.75
C ASP A 126 -7.04 11.58 -9.76
N ALA A 127 -6.90 11.93 -8.48
CA ALA A 127 -7.86 11.57 -7.45
C ALA A 127 -8.54 12.81 -6.85
N ASP A 128 -9.77 12.64 -6.37
CA ASP A 128 -10.35 13.55 -5.38
C ASP A 128 -9.98 13.10 -3.96
N LEU A 129 -9.87 11.77 -3.77
CA LEU A 129 -9.61 11.13 -2.48
C LEU A 129 -8.69 9.92 -2.63
N VAL A 130 -7.60 9.89 -1.86
CA VAL A 130 -6.74 8.73 -1.70
C VAL A 130 -6.98 8.09 -0.34
N LEU A 131 -7.39 6.82 -0.32
CA LEU A 131 -7.58 6.06 0.92
C LEU A 131 -6.36 5.16 1.13
N VAL A 132 -5.56 5.46 2.16
CA VAL A 132 -4.31 4.77 2.43
C VAL A 132 -4.51 3.68 3.49
N GLU A 133 -4.17 2.43 3.19
CA GLU A 133 -4.17 1.33 4.16
C GLU A 133 -2.77 1.14 4.76
N GLY A 134 -2.66 1.19 6.09
CA GLY A 134 -1.45 0.79 6.80
C GLY A 134 -1.21 -0.73 6.81
N ALA A 135 -0.03 -1.17 7.22
CA ALA A 135 0.34 -2.58 7.34
C ALA A 135 0.50 -3.00 8.81
N GLY A 136 0.09 -4.22 9.16
CA GLY A 136 0.27 -4.74 10.53
C GLY A 136 -0.36 -3.83 11.59
N SER A 137 0.36 -3.66 12.70
CA SER A 137 0.00 -2.75 13.79
C SER A 137 0.82 -1.46 13.76
N ALA A 138 0.17 -0.32 13.96
CA ALA A 138 0.84 0.97 14.18
C ALA A 138 1.72 0.99 15.44
N SER A 139 1.46 0.06 16.36
CA SER A 139 2.10 -0.02 17.68
C SER A 139 3.38 -0.84 17.68
N GLU A 140 3.81 -1.40 16.55
CA GLU A 140 5.07 -2.14 16.40
C GLU A 140 6.27 -1.19 16.42
N ILE A 141 6.62 -0.69 17.61
CA ILE A 141 7.68 0.31 17.81
C ILE A 141 9.05 -0.16 17.27
N ASN A 142 9.28 -1.47 17.26
CA ASN A 142 10.48 -2.11 16.71
C ASN A 142 10.60 -1.97 15.19
N LEU A 143 9.52 -1.62 14.48
CA LEU A 143 9.50 -1.43 13.03
C LEU A 143 9.46 0.05 12.62
N ARG A 144 9.49 0.98 13.58
CA ARG A 144 9.41 2.43 13.31
C ARG A 144 10.62 2.97 12.56
N ALA A 145 11.81 2.44 12.84
CA ALA A 145 12.99 2.79 12.08
C ALA A 145 12.78 2.40 10.61
N ASN A 146 12.94 3.36 9.71
CA ASN A 146 12.74 3.19 8.26
C ASN A 146 11.33 2.70 7.87
N ASP A 147 10.30 2.99 8.66
CA ASP A 147 8.93 2.62 8.33
C ASP A 147 8.46 3.26 7.02
N ILE A 148 8.05 2.43 6.06
CA ILE A 148 7.49 2.87 4.77
C ILE A 148 6.01 2.51 4.63
N ALA A 149 5.41 1.90 5.65
CA ALA A 149 4.08 1.30 5.58
C ALA A 149 3.04 2.00 6.47
N ASN A 150 3.48 2.61 7.58
CA ASN A 150 2.62 3.24 8.58
C ASN A 150 2.98 4.73 8.79
N MET A 151 3.39 5.10 10.01
CA MET A 151 3.68 6.48 10.40
C MET A 151 4.87 7.08 9.64
N GLY A 152 5.87 6.27 9.25
CA GLY A 152 6.99 6.78 8.47
C GLY A 152 6.56 7.21 7.06
N PHE A 153 5.67 6.45 6.41
CA PHE A 153 5.00 6.90 5.19
C PHE A 153 4.14 8.14 5.43
N ALA A 154 3.26 8.11 6.45
CA ALA A 154 2.33 9.20 6.73
C ALA A 154 3.05 10.55 6.91
N ARG A 155 4.18 10.55 7.63
CA ARG A 155 5.02 11.74 7.83
C ARG A 155 5.72 12.18 6.55
N ALA A 156 6.26 11.24 5.77
CA ALA A 156 6.96 11.56 4.53
C ALA A 156 6.01 12.11 3.44
N ALA A 157 4.76 11.66 3.43
CA ALA A 157 3.74 12.04 2.45
C ALA A 157 2.78 13.14 2.95
N ASP A 158 2.95 13.62 4.19
CA ASP A 158 2.05 14.56 4.89
C ASP A 158 0.57 14.13 4.81
N VAL A 159 0.29 12.89 5.25
CA VAL A 159 -1.04 12.27 5.21
C VAL A 159 -1.61 12.13 6.63
N PRO A 160 -2.83 12.63 6.91
CA PRO A 160 -3.49 12.43 8.18
C PRO A 160 -3.83 10.94 8.42
N VAL A 161 -3.77 10.51 9.68
CA VAL A 161 -4.01 9.14 10.16
C VAL A 161 -5.20 9.12 11.11
#